data_AF-A0A3E4IGI1-F1
#
_entry.id   AF-A0A3E4IGI1-F1
#
_cell.length_a   1.000
_cell.length_b   1.000
_cell.length_c   1.000
_cell.angle_alpha   90.00
_cell.angle_beta   90.00
_cell.angle_gamma   90.00
#
_symmetry.space_group_name_H-M   'P 1'
#
loop_
_entity.id
_entity.type
_entity.pdbx_description
1 polymer ?
#
loop_
_entity_poly.entity_id
_entity_poly.type
_entity_poly.pdbx_seq_one_letter_code
_entity_poly.pdbx_strand_id
1 'polypeptide(L)'
;MGVLYGVDGDLLERQYRNHLSDYLHWDQLSHAENWLLFEKNIGAYVCIDKVALSCGELYTVLINKAAHGGKGSIIGIIKGTDVCTVTSVLLKLSRRRRY
;
A
#
# COMPACT_ATOMS: atom_id res chain seq x y z
N MET A 1 13.66 10.81 18.45
CA MET A 1 13.89 12.01 17.61
C MET A 1 12.86 13.13 17.86
N GLY A 2 11.57 12.86 18.10
CA GLY A 2 10.57 13.93 18.38
C GLY A 2 10.81 14.74 19.66
N VAL A 3 11.23 14.09 20.74
CA VAL A 3 11.57 14.74 22.03
C VAL A 3 12.68 15.79 21.89
N LEU A 4 13.62 15.59 20.95
CA LEU A 4 14.74 16.50 20.69
C LEU A 4 14.28 17.87 20.17
N TYR A 5 13.10 17.93 19.55
CA TYR A 5 12.50 19.14 18.98
C TYR A 5 11.29 19.63 19.80
N GLY A 6 11.06 19.09 21.01
CA GLY A 6 9.91 19.43 21.83
C GLY A 6 8.56 18.96 21.26
N VAL A 7 8.57 17.99 20.34
CA VAL A 7 7.37 17.45 19.71
C VAL A 7 6.98 16.14 20.38
N ASP A 8 5.75 16.08 20.86
CA ASP A 8 5.11 14.84 21.31
C ASP A 8 4.79 13.97 20.08
N GLY A 9 5.46 12.82 19.98
CA GLY A 9 5.33 11.90 18.86
C GLY A 9 3.94 11.25 18.78
N ASP A 10 3.34 10.92 19.94
CA ASP A 10 2.03 10.27 20.00
C ASP A 10 0.95 11.26 19.56
N LEU A 11 1.07 12.52 19.98
CA LEU A 11 0.19 13.59 19.53
C LEU A 11 0.34 13.83 18.03
N LEU A 12 1.57 13.91 17.52
CA LEU A 12 1.83 14.11 16.10
C LEU A 12 1.23 13.00 15.24
N GLU A 13 1.41 11.73 15.64
CA GLU A 13 0.87 10.59 14.90
C GLU A 13 -0.66 10.65 14.83
N ARG A 14 -1.32 10.93 15.97
CA ARG A 14 -2.78 11.08 16.03
C ARG A 14 -3.27 12.24 15.17
N GLN A 15 -2.61 13.38 15.24
CA GLN A 15 -2.96 14.56 14.44
C GLN A 15 -2.77 14.30 12.94
N TYR A 16 -1.67 13.65 12.57
CA TYR A 16 -1.41 13.28 11.18
C TYR A 16 -2.47 12.32 10.65
N ARG A 17 -2.81 11.26 11.40
CA ARG A 17 -3.85 10.31 11.01
C ARG A 17 -5.23 10.95 10.90
N ASN A 18 -5.63 11.72 11.90
CA ASN A 18 -7.02 12.18 12.02
C ASN A 18 -7.31 13.46 11.23
N HIS A 19 -6.29 14.27 10.91
CA HIS A 19 -6.50 15.60 10.34
C HIS A 19 -5.65 15.94 9.11
N LEU A 20 -4.47 15.33 8.90
CA LEU A 20 -3.55 15.74 7.82
C LEU A 20 -3.44 14.75 6.66
N SER A 21 -3.61 13.46 6.92
CA SER A 21 -3.33 12.38 5.96
C SER A 21 -4.54 11.94 5.14
N ASP A 22 -5.71 12.52 5.40
CA ASP A 22 -7.01 12.10 4.85
C ASP A 22 -7.35 10.62 5.09
N TYR A 23 -6.65 9.96 6.01
CA TYR A 23 -6.77 8.52 6.25
C TYR A 23 -8.22 8.07 6.46
N LEU A 24 -9.00 8.84 7.22
CA LEU A 24 -10.42 8.54 7.51
C LEU A 24 -11.35 8.67 6.28
N HIS A 25 -10.89 9.33 5.22
CA HIS A 25 -11.65 9.55 3.99
C HIS A 25 -11.14 8.71 2.81
N TRP A 26 -10.23 7.77 3.04
CA TRP A 26 -9.77 6.89 1.98
C TRP A 26 -10.92 6.04 1.43
N ASP A 27 -11.11 6.09 0.11
CA ASP A 27 -12.10 5.25 -0.61
C ASP A 27 -11.92 3.75 -0.30
N GLN A 28 -10.70 3.34 0.03
CA GLN A 28 -10.32 1.96 0.30
C GLN A 28 -10.32 1.58 1.78
N LEU A 29 -10.70 2.49 2.69
CA LEU A 29 -10.58 2.31 4.14
C LEU A 29 -11.22 1.01 4.65
N SER A 30 -12.37 0.62 4.09
CA SER A 30 -13.13 -0.57 4.49
C SER A 30 -12.38 -1.90 4.33
N HIS A 31 -11.38 -1.95 3.45
CA HIS A 31 -10.59 -3.14 3.15
C HIS A 31 -9.08 -2.90 3.19
N ALA A 32 -8.65 -1.69 3.54
CA ALA A 32 -7.25 -1.26 3.57
C ALA A 32 -6.37 -2.11 4.49
N GLU A 33 -6.96 -2.75 5.52
CA GLU A 33 -6.25 -3.71 6.38
C GLU A 33 -5.79 -4.96 5.60
N ASN A 34 -6.53 -5.36 4.57
CA ASN A 34 -6.28 -6.57 3.81
C ASN A 34 -5.59 -6.30 2.48
N TRP A 35 -5.95 -5.23 1.79
CA TRP A 35 -5.32 -4.87 0.52
C TRP A 35 -5.53 -3.40 0.15
N LEU A 36 -4.61 -2.88 -0.66
CA LEU A 36 -4.65 -1.57 -1.28
C LEU A 36 -4.26 -1.70 -2.74
N LEU A 37 -5.00 -1.06 -3.65
CA LEU A 37 -4.72 -1.04 -5.09
C LEU A 37 -4.68 0.38 -5.63
N PHE A 38 -3.65 0.67 -6.42
CA PHE A 38 -3.41 1.95 -7.06
C PHE A 38 -3.30 1.74 -8.57
N GLU A 39 -4.44 1.53 -9.22
CA GLU A 39 -4.51 1.29 -10.66
C GLU A 39 -3.74 2.31 -11.50
N LYS A 40 -3.78 3.58 -11.08
CA LYS A 40 -3.10 4.71 -11.74
C LYS A 40 -1.58 4.50 -11.86
N ASN A 41 -0.99 3.68 -11.00
CA ASN A 41 0.45 3.45 -10.91
C ASN A 41 0.94 2.30 -11.80
N ILE A 42 0.04 1.58 -12.48
CA ILE A 42 0.41 0.50 -13.41
C ILE A 42 1.20 1.10 -14.57
N GLY A 43 2.39 0.53 -14.81
CA GLY A 43 3.30 0.93 -15.89
C GLY A 43 3.76 -0.27 -16.71
N ALA A 44 4.65 -0.03 -17.68
CA ALA A 44 5.13 -1.04 -18.61
C ALA A 44 5.91 -2.20 -17.95
N TYR A 45 6.53 -1.94 -16.78
CA TYR A 45 7.34 -2.92 -16.07
C TYR A 45 6.78 -3.16 -14.67
N VAL A 46 6.10 -4.29 -14.49
CA VAL A 46 5.50 -4.69 -13.22
C VAL A 46 6.29 -5.84 -12.59
N CYS A 47 6.44 -5.79 -11.28
CA CYS A 47 7.04 -6.84 -10.47
C CYS A 47 6.08 -7.23 -9.36
N ILE A 48 6.08 -8.52 -9.00
CA ILE A 48 5.43 -9.03 -7.80
C ILE A 48 6.54 -9.42 -6.84
N ASP A 49 6.43 -8.98 -5.59
CA ASP A 49 7.40 -9.32 -4.55
C ASP A 49 6.71 -9.74 -3.25
N LYS A 50 7.41 -10.54 -2.44
CA LYS A 50 6.96 -10.96 -1.11
C LYS A 50 7.77 -10.22 -0.06
N VAL A 51 7.08 -9.45 0.78
CA VAL A 51 7.70 -8.69 1.86
C VAL A 51 7.21 -9.25 3.18
N ALA A 52 8.14 -9.59 4.07
CA ALA A 52 7.83 -9.90 5.46
C ALA A 52 7.97 -8.61 6.29
N LEU A 53 6.89 -8.19 6.93
CA LEU A 53 6.93 -7.21 8.00
C LEU A 53 7.24 -7.92 9.33
N SER A 54 7.53 -7.14 10.37
CA SER A 54 7.77 -7.62 11.73
C SER A 54 6.67 -8.58 12.21
N CYS A 55 7.06 -9.53 13.07
CA CYS A 55 6.14 -10.50 13.69
C CYS A 55 5.45 -11.48 12.73
N GLY A 56 6.06 -11.78 11.57
CA GLY A 56 5.62 -12.86 10.68
C GLY A 56 4.48 -12.49 9.73
N GLU A 57 4.12 -11.21 9.65
CA GLU A 57 3.13 -10.75 8.68
C GLU A 57 3.75 -10.70 7.28
N LEU A 58 3.29 -11.58 6.39
CA LEU A 58 3.72 -11.59 5.00
C LEU A 58 2.75 -10.77 4.15
N TYR A 59 3.31 -10.02 3.19
CA TYR A 59 2.55 -9.24 2.21
C TYR A 59 3.07 -9.55 0.81
N THR A 60 2.16 -9.53 -0.15
CA THR A 60 2.48 -9.51 -1.57
C THR A 60 2.35 -8.08 -2.08
N VAL A 61 3.43 -7.54 -2.65
CA VAL A 61 3.49 -6.16 -3.16
C VAL A 61 3.64 -6.19 -4.68
N LEU A 62 2.80 -5.44 -5.39
CA LEU A 62 2.99 -5.15 -6.80
C LEU A 62 3.69 -3.80 -6.99
N ILE A 63 4.76 -3.80 -7.77
CA ILE A 63 5.66 -2.66 -7.96
C ILE A 63 5.78 -2.31 -9.43
N ASN A 64 5.62 -1.03 -9.76
CA ASN A 64 6.03 -0.43 -11.02
C ASN A 64 7.54 -0.14 -10.99
N LYS A 65 8.33 -0.95 -11.70
CA LYS A 65 9.78 -0.79 -11.79
C LYS A 65 10.20 0.44 -12.60
N ALA A 66 9.35 0.93 -13.51
CA ALA A 66 9.63 2.13 -14.29
C ALA A 66 9.69 3.40 -13.44
N ALA A 67 9.05 3.38 -12.26
CA ALA A 67 9.08 4.51 -11.33
C ALA A 67 10.34 4.54 -10.44
N HIS A 68 11.24 3.55 -10.55
CA HIS A 68 12.54 3.50 -9.87
C HIS A 68 12.49 3.76 -8.34
N GLY A 69 11.44 3.28 -7.67
CA GLY A 69 11.24 3.47 -6.22
C GLY A 69 10.66 4.83 -5.83
N GLY A 70 10.37 5.70 -6.80
CA GLY A 70 9.77 7.01 -6.58
C GLY A 70 8.24 6.98 -6.44
N LYS A 71 7.64 8.17 -6.52
CA LYS A 71 6.18 8.33 -6.47
C LYS A 71 5.54 7.53 -7.60
N GLY A 72 4.55 6.70 -7.26
CA GLY A 72 3.88 5.84 -8.23
C GLY A 72 4.52 4.46 -8.41
N SER A 73 5.51 4.09 -7.59
CA SER A 73 6.08 2.74 -7.62
C SER A 73 5.15 1.66 -7.06
N ILE A 74 4.30 1.96 -6.09
CA ILE A 74 3.43 0.95 -5.49
C ILE A 74 2.14 0.85 -6.31
N ILE A 75 1.90 -0.30 -6.92
CA ILE A 75 0.65 -0.61 -7.63
C ILE A 75 -0.34 -1.30 -6.69
N GLY A 76 0.13 -2.15 -5.78
CA GLY A 76 -0.75 -2.79 -4.82
C GLY A 76 -0.02 -3.43 -3.66
N ILE A 77 -0.69 -3.54 -2.53
CA ILE A 77 -0.23 -4.20 -1.31
C ILE A 77 -1.34 -5.16 -0.90
N ILE A 78 -1.01 -6.43 -0.66
CA ILE A 78 -1.98 -7.48 -0.35
C ILE A 78 -1.45 -8.25 0.87
N LYS A 79 -2.26 -8.38 1.91
CA LYS A 79 -1.94 -9.18 3.08
C LYS A 79 -1.92 -10.66 2.71
N GLY A 80 -0.84 -11.33 3.08
CA GLY A 80 -0.59 -12.74 2.78
C GLY A 80 0.09 -12.99 1.44
N THR A 81 0.40 -14.27 1.21
CA THR A 81 1.05 -14.77 -0.01
C THR A 81 0.31 -15.94 -0.64
N ASP A 82 -0.91 -16.21 -0.17
CA ASP A 82 -1.78 -17.23 -0.74
C ASP A 82 -2.19 -16.83 -2.16
N VAL A 83 -2.00 -17.74 -3.10
CA VAL A 83 -2.20 -17.46 -4.53
C VAL A 83 -3.66 -17.17 -4.84
N CYS A 84 -4.60 -17.88 -4.20
CA CYS A 84 -6.03 -17.67 -4.41
C CYS A 84 -6.45 -16.27 -3.95
N THR A 85 -5.98 -15.86 -2.77
CA THR A 85 -6.22 -14.53 -2.20
C THR A 85 -5.63 -13.44 -3.08
N VAL A 86 -4.34 -13.54 -3.41
CA VAL A 86 -3.64 -12.56 -4.26
C VAL A 86 -4.32 -12.42 -5.62
N THR A 87 -4.64 -13.54 -6.26
CA THR A 87 -5.31 -13.53 -7.57
C THR A 87 -6.68 -12.86 -7.48
N SER A 88 -7.48 -13.19 -6.46
CA SER A 88 -8.81 -12.59 -6.28
C SER A 88 -8.77 -11.07 -6.14
N VAL A 89 -7.74 -10.54 -5.47
CA VAL A 89 -7.53 -9.10 -5.32
C VAL A 89 -7.04 -8.48 -6.62
N LEU A 90 -6.07 -9.08 -7.30
CA LEU A 90 -5.55 -8.58 -8.58
C LEU A 90 -6.62 -8.56 -9.68
N LEU A 91 -7.57 -9.49 -9.65
CA LEU A 91 -8.70 -9.50 -10.59
C LEU A 91 -9.67 -8.33 -10.40
N LYS A 92 -9.58 -7.58 -9.29
CA LYS A 92 -10.34 -6.33 -9.08
C LYS A 92 -9.82 -5.17 -9.91
N LEU A 93 -8.57 -5.23 -10.39
CA LEU A 93 -8.01 -4.21 -11.28
C LEU A 93 -8.82 -4.13 -12.59
N SER A 94 -9.02 -2.93 -13.13
CA SER A 94 -9.72 -2.73 -14.39
C SER A 94 -9.11 -3.55 -15.54
N ARG A 95 -9.96 -4.17 -16.37
CA ARG A 95 -9.52 -5.03 -17.48
C ARG A 95 -8.59 -4.32 -18.46
N ARG A 96 -8.83 -3.02 -18.71
CA ARG A 96 -8.01 -2.17 -19.60
C ARG A 96 -6.59 -1.94 -19.12
N ARG A 97 -6.30 -2.21 -17.84
CA ARG A 97 -4.96 -2.10 -17.26
C ARG A 97 -4.30 -3.46 -17.06
N ARG A 98 -5.02 -4.56 -17.31
CA ARG A 98 -4.51 -5.94 -17.23
C ARG A 98 -4.14 -6.50 -18.60
N TYR A 99 -4.78 -6.03 -19.66
CA TYR A 99 -4.61 -6.41 -21.06
C TYR A 99 -4.55 -5.15 -21.92
#